data_AF-A0A4Q2DBW6-F1
#
_entry.id   AF-A0A4Q2DBW6-F1
#
_cell.length_a   1.000
_cell.length_b   1.000
_cell.length_c   1.000
_cell.angle_alpha   90.00
_cell.angle_beta   90.00
_cell.angle_gamma   90.00
#
_symmetry.space_group_name_H-M   'P 1'
#
loop_
_entity.id
_entity.type
_entity.pdbx_description
1 polymer ?
#
loop_
_entity_poly.entity_id
_entity_poly.type
_entity_poly.pdbx_seq_one_letter_code
_entity_poly.pdbx_strand_id
1 'polypeptide(L)'
;MTTNVPTTPRGKSSAAAHHPTTPATQRITTAHITQASPSYTTTRRHSLYGVEDRVVIDPGSRIWKVGFSGEGKPRDVFYTTGQTGEALWQLSRTSDPQDRAEGDRILEIRLQQCLRSVFHDSLLTDPKARKVIIVEGPLLPIYIKEMMARILFENQVRFVTACTEKETNDIP
;
A
#
# COMPACT_ATOMS: atom_id res chain seq x y z
N MET A 1 -30.92 35.42 44.74
CA MET A 1 -30.31 34.74 43.57
C MET A 1 -29.61 33.50 44.07
N THR A 2 -30.22 32.33 43.90
CA THR A 2 -29.77 31.03 44.44
C THR A 2 -29.44 30.08 43.30
N THR A 3 -28.20 29.60 43.21
CA THR A 3 -27.72 28.68 42.18
C THR A 3 -27.67 27.24 42.70
N ASN A 4 -28.41 26.34 42.05
CA ASN A 4 -28.37 24.88 42.30
C ASN A 4 -27.27 24.24 41.44
N VAL A 5 -26.46 23.36 42.03
CA VAL A 5 -25.47 22.51 41.32
C VAL A 5 -25.85 21.04 41.54
N PRO A 6 -25.84 20.18 40.50
CA PRO A 6 -26.27 18.79 40.63
C PRO A 6 -25.19 17.91 41.29
N THR A 7 -25.60 17.01 42.18
CA THR A 7 -24.74 16.04 42.88
C THR A 7 -25.12 14.62 42.44
N THR A 8 -24.14 13.77 42.09
CA THR A 8 -24.33 12.36 41.73
C THR A 8 -24.12 11.41 42.93
N PRO A 9 -24.79 10.24 43.00
CA PRO A 9 -24.69 9.34 44.14
C PRO A 9 -23.40 8.50 44.09
N ARG A 10 -22.65 8.48 45.19
CA ARG A 10 -21.46 7.64 45.40
C ARG A 10 -21.86 6.34 46.11
N GLY A 11 -21.88 5.22 45.37
CA GLY A 11 -22.00 3.87 45.94
C GLY A 11 -20.71 3.43 46.62
N LYS A 12 -20.82 2.86 47.82
CA LYS A 12 -19.71 2.29 48.60
C LYS A 12 -19.47 0.84 48.16
N SER A 13 -18.27 0.51 47.71
CA SER A 13 -17.78 -0.87 47.64
C SER A 13 -16.32 -0.92 48.12
N SER A 14 -16.11 -1.79 49.08
CA SER A 14 -14.89 -2.07 49.84
C SER A 14 -13.71 -2.52 48.97
N ALA A 15 -12.50 -2.15 49.40
CA ALA A 15 -11.22 -2.42 48.76
C ALA A 15 -10.83 -3.91 48.76
N ALA A 16 -10.34 -4.38 47.61
CA ALA A 16 -9.45 -5.54 47.51
C ALA A 16 -8.43 -5.31 46.38
N ALA A 17 -7.15 -5.46 46.73
CA ALA A 17 -5.98 -5.11 45.94
C ALA A 17 -5.92 -5.80 44.57
N HIS A 18 -5.66 -5.02 43.51
CA HIS A 18 -5.29 -5.55 42.19
C HIS A 18 -3.77 -5.41 42.02
N HIS A 19 -3.08 -6.54 42.04
CA HIS A 19 -1.65 -6.64 41.76
C HIS A 19 -1.38 -6.47 40.25
N PRO A 20 -0.39 -5.67 39.83
CA PRO A 20 0.05 -5.65 38.45
C PRO A 20 0.94 -6.87 38.18
N THR A 21 0.44 -7.85 37.42
CA THR A 21 1.18 -9.07 37.05
C THR A 21 2.08 -8.78 35.85
N THR A 22 3.37 -8.67 36.08
CA THR A 22 4.42 -8.76 35.04
C THR A 22 4.45 -10.19 34.46
N PRO A 23 4.60 -10.39 33.14
CA PRO A 23 4.70 -11.73 32.57
C PRO A 23 6.06 -12.35 32.94
N ALA A 24 5.99 -13.44 33.71
CA ALA A 24 7.13 -14.25 34.09
C ALA A 24 7.57 -15.16 32.92
N THR A 25 8.87 -15.11 32.59
CA THR A 25 9.54 -16.07 31.71
C THR A 25 9.44 -17.47 32.32
N GLN A 26 8.66 -18.36 31.71
CA GLN A 26 8.60 -19.77 32.09
C GLN A 26 9.83 -20.52 31.56
N ARG A 27 10.61 -21.14 32.44
CA ARG A 27 11.59 -22.17 32.07
C ARG A 27 10.87 -23.48 31.82
N ILE A 28 11.05 -24.06 30.64
CA ILE A 28 10.48 -25.33 30.23
C ILE A 28 11.40 -26.48 30.68
N THR A 29 10.87 -27.37 31.50
CA THR A 29 11.42 -28.69 31.80
C THR A 29 11.01 -29.69 30.73
N THR A 30 11.99 -30.45 30.23
CA THR A 30 11.91 -31.46 29.17
C THR A 30 11.04 -32.66 29.55
N ALA A 31 10.02 -32.97 28.74
CA ALA A 31 9.46 -34.32 28.57
C ALA A 31 8.73 -34.43 27.21
N HIS A 32 8.92 -35.56 26.55
CA HIS A 32 8.68 -35.84 25.14
C HIS A 32 7.20 -35.83 24.70
N ILE A 33 6.86 -35.09 23.64
CA ILE A 33 5.69 -35.33 22.78
C ILE A 33 6.10 -35.08 21.31
N THR A 34 5.92 -36.11 20.48
CA THR A 34 5.96 -36.13 19.02
C THR A 34 4.76 -35.36 18.42
N GLN A 35 4.93 -34.79 17.21
CA GLN A 35 3.98 -33.96 16.42
C GLN A 35 4.02 -32.46 16.78
N ALA A 36 4.11 -31.49 15.87
CA ALA A 36 4.09 -31.48 14.41
C ALA A 36 5.06 -30.39 13.92
N SER A 37 5.50 -30.48 12.66
CA SER A 37 6.26 -29.45 11.95
C SER A 37 5.72 -28.05 12.23
N PRO A 38 6.57 -27.01 12.32
CA PRO A 38 6.17 -25.68 12.74
C PRO A 38 5.02 -25.20 11.87
N SER A 39 3.81 -25.30 12.42
CA SER A 39 2.62 -24.76 11.81
C SER A 39 2.89 -23.27 11.72
N TYR A 40 2.96 -22.77 10.49
CA TYR A 40 2.98 -21.35 10.20
C TYR A 40 1.78 -20.77 10.96
N THR A 41 2.04 -20.21 12.14
CA THR A 41 1.06 -19.42 12.86
C THR A 41 0.86 -18.23 11.96
N THR A 42 -0.10 -18.39 11.05
CA THR A 42 -0.70 -17.29 10.32
C THR A 42 -1.37 -16.47 11.40
N THR A 43 -0.59 -15.57 11.99
CA THR A 43 -1.13 -14.38 12.62
C THR A 43 -1.77 -13.57 11.50
N ARG A 44 -2.95 -14.04 11.06
CA ARG A 44 -4.03 -13.29 10.43
C ARG A 44 -4.59 -12.30 11.46
N ARG A 45 -3.71 -11.55 12.12
CA ARG A 45 -4.08 -10.31 12.78
C ARG A 45 -3.79 -9.21 11.77
N HIS A 46 -4.68 -9.14 10.78
CA HIS A 46 -4.88 -7.95 9.97
C HIS A 46 -5.26 -6.86 10.97
N SER A 47 -4.44 -5.83 11.05
CA SER A 47 -4.86 -4.62 11.72
C SER A 47 -6.04 -4.07 10.93
N LEU A 48 -7.13 -3.73 11.63
CA LEU A 48 -8.35 -3.22 11.01
C LEU A 48 -8.13 -1.93 10.18
N TYR A 49 -7.02 -1.23 10.40
CA TYR A 49 -6.54 -0.04 9.68
C TYR A 49 -5.01 -0.04 9.61
N GLY A 50 -4.41 -1.18 9.33
CA GLY A 50 -2.97 -1.34 9.37
C GLY A 50 -2.22 -0.77 8.19
N VAL A 51 -1.00 -0.31 8.45
CA VAL A 51 0.01 -0.03 7.43
C VAL A 51 0.59 -1.31 6.81
N GLU A 52 0.17 -2.50 7.25
CA GLU A 52 0.61 -3.74 6.62
C GLU A 52 0.10 -3.90 5.18
N ASP A 53 -1.07 -3.33 4.86
CA ASP A 53 -1.60 -3.33 3.51
C ASP A 53 -0.73 -2.46 2.61
N ARG A 54 -0.21 -3.12 1.56
CA ARG A 54 0.64 -2.48 0.56
C ARG A 54 -0.23 -1.77 -0.46
N VAL A 55 0.21 -0.60 -0.90
CA VAL A 55 -0.40 0.09 -2.03
C VAL A 55 -0.07 -0.70 -3.29
N VAL A 56 -1.08 -1.07 -4.06
CA VAL A 56 -0.93 -1.77 -5.34
C VAL A 56 -1.23 -0.77 -6.45
N ILE A 57 -0.31 -0.64 -7.39
CA ILE A 57 -0.45 0.19 -8.58
C ILE A 57 -0.29 -0.71 -9.79
N ASP A 58 -1.32 -0.77 -10.64
CA ASP A 58 -1.28 -1.38 -11.97
C ASP A 58 -1.22 -0.25 -13.02
N PRO A 59 0.00 0.19 -13.41
CA PRO A 59 0.19 1.30 -14.33
C PRO A 59 0.07 0.85 -15.79
N GLY A 60 -1.14 1.00 -16.35
CA GLY A 60 -1.34 0.95 -17.79
C GLY A 60 -0.95 2.25 -18.49
N SER A 61 -0.72 2.20 -19.81
CA SER A 61 -0.40 3.40 -20.59
C SER A 61 -1.54 4.41 -20.66
N ARG A 62 -2.79 4.01 -20.41
CA ARG A 62 -3.97 4.90 -20.41
C ARG A 62 -4.74 4.87 -19.09
N ILE A 63 -4.94 3.67 -18.55
CA ILE A 63 -5.79 3.42 -17.39
C ILE A 63 -4.90 2.89 -16.28
N TRP A 64 -5.03 3.48 -15.10
CA TRP A 64 -4.40 2.99 -13.88
C TRP A 64 -5.46 2.39 -12.98
N LYS A 65 -5.10 1.27 -12.34
CA LYS A 65 -5.90 0.66 -11.28
C LYS A 65 -5.10 0.70 -10.00
N VAL A 66 -5.72 1.17 -8.92
CA VAL A 66 -5.04 1.30 -7.63
C VAL A 66 -5.90 0.82 -6.48
N GLY A 67 -5.25 0.31 -5.44
CA GLY A 67 -5.93 -0.21 -4.25
C GLY A 67 -4.96 -0.70 -3.19
N PHE A 68 -5.49 -1.40 -2.19
CA PHE A 68 -4.70 -2.06 -1.17
C PHE A 68 -4.62 -3.56 -1.40
N SER A 69 -3.50 -4.18 -1.06
CA SER A 69 -3.27 -5.62 -1.23
C SER A 69 -4.27 -6.53 -0.50
N GLY A 70 -4.94 -6.03 0.54
CA GLY A 70 -5.95 -6.75 1.31
C GLY A 70 -7.36 -6.69 0.70
N GLU A 71 -7.56 -5.96 -0.39
CA GLU A 71 -8.89 -5.74 -0.98
C GLU A 71 -9.13 -6.61 -2.22
N GLY A 72 -10.37 -7.10 -2.37
CA GLY A 72 -10.76 -7.94 -3.50
C GLY A 72 -11.01 -7.19 -4.82
N LYS A 73 -10.95 -5.85 -4.81
CA LYS A 73 -11.14 -4.99 -5.98
C LYS A 73 -10.31 -3.72 -5.84
N PRO A 74 -9.90 -3.07 -6.94
CA PRO A 74 -9.26 -1.75 -6.88
C PRO A 74 -10.21 -0.73 -6.22
N ARG A 75 -9.65 0.21 -5.46
CA ARG A 75 -10.39 1.35 -4.93
C ARG A 75 -10.73 2.37 -6.00
N ASP A 76 -9.85 2.50 -6.97
CA ASP A 76 -9.99 3.46 -8.05
C ASP A 76 -9.43 2.92 -9.37
N VAL A 77 -10.07 3.32 -10.46
CA VAL A 77 -9.69 3.01 -11.84
C VAL A 77 -9.92 4.27 -12.66
N PHE A 78 -8.83 4.91 -13.08
CA PHE A 78 -8.89 6.23 -13.70
C PHE A 78 -7.97 6.37 -14.91
N TYR A 79 -8.27 7.35 -15.75
CA TYR A 79 -7.44 7.73 -16.89
C TYR A 79 -6.31 8.66 -16.46
N THR A 80 -5.08 8.35 -16.86
CA THR A 80 -3.86 9.07 -16.46
C THR A 80 -3.75 10.50 -16.98
N THR A 81 -4.40 10.80 -18.11
CA THR A 81 -4.36 12.10 -18.79
C THR A 81 -5.70 12.85 -18.68
N GLY A 82 -6.51 12.49 -17.69
CA GLY A 82 -7.86 13.03 -17.52
C GLY A 82 -8.85 12.44 -18.53
N GLN A 83 -9.89 13.21 -18.88
CA GLN A 83 -10.99 12.73 -19.73
C GLN A 83 -10.61 12.53 -21.21
N THR A 84 -9.42 12.97 -21.63
CA THR A 84 -8.95 12.80 -23.01
C THR A 84 -8.69 11.33 -23.34
N GLY A 85 -8.41 10.50 -22.32
CA GLY A 85 -8.08 9.09 -22.50
C GLY A 85 -6.79 8.84 -23.28
N GLU A 86 -5.99 9.90 -23.50
CA GLU A 86 -4.71 9.82 -24.22
C GLU A 86 -3.70 8.97 -23.46
N ALA A 87 -2.87 8.24 -24.21
CA ALA A 87 -1.84 7.42 -23.59
C ALA A 87 -0.76 8.30 -22.94
N LEU A 88 -0.47 8.04 -21.67
CA LEU A 88 0.59 8.68 -20.91
C LEU A 88 1.96 8.41 -21.55
N TRP A 89 2.17 7.20 -22.06
CA TRP A 89 3.32 6.82 -22.88
C TRP A 89 2.91 5.93 -24.05
N GLN A 90 3.75 5.90 -25.08
CA GLN A 90 3.60 5.02 -26.23
C GLN A 90 4.71 3.97 -26.22
N LEU A 91 4.52 2.88 -26.97
CA LEU A 91 5.53 1.82 -27.08
C LEU A 91 6.77 2.31 -27.85
N SER A 92 6.55 3.18 -28.84
CA SER A 92 7.60 3.78 -29.65
C SER A 92 8.14 5.05 -29.00
N ARG A 93 9.47 5.22 -29.04
CA ARG A 93 10.14 6.46 -28.64
C ARG A 93 10.55 7.27 -29.87
N THR A 94 10.59 8.58 -29.70
CA THR A 94 11.14 9.50 -30.69
C THR A 94 12.62 9.19 -30.93
N SER A 95 13.01 9.14 -32.21
CA SER A 95 14.39 8.85 -32.62
C SER A 95 15.33 10.04 -32.41
N ASP A 96 14.79 11.26 -32.48
CA ASP A 96 15.57 12.47 -32.24
C ASP A 96 15.94 12.61 -30.74
N PRO A 97 17.24 12.79 -30.40
CA PRO A 97 17.67 12.87 -29.01
C PRO A 97 17.12 14.07 -28.24
N GLN A 98 16.91 15.23 -28.88
CA GLN A 98 16.41 16.43 -28.20
C GLN A 98 14.93 16.28 -27.88
N ASP A 99 14.13 15.89 -28.87
CA ASP A 99 12.70 15.64 -28.68
C ASP A 99 12.45 14.52 -27.66
N ARG A 100 13.32 13.50 -27.65
CA ARG A 100 13.27 12.43 -26.66
C ARG A 100 13.53 12.94 -25.25
N ALA A 101 14.55 13.78 -25.05
CA ALA A 101 14.88 14.31 -23.73
C ALA A 101 13.75 15.19 -23.17
N GLU A 102 13.16 16.03 -24.02
CA GLU A 102 12.02 16.86 -23.62
C GLU A 102 10.77 16.00 -23.36
N GLY A 103 10.51 15.00 -24.20
CA GLY A 103 9.43 14.04 -24.00
C GLY A 103 9.56 13.28 -22.68
N ASP A 104 10.77 12.78 -22.37
CA ASP A 104 11.06 12.08 -21.11
C ASP A 104 10.85 13.02 -19.91
N ARG A 105 11.25 14.29 -20.01
CA ARG A 105 11.01 15.31 -18.96
C ARG A 105 9.53 15.57 -18.71
N ILE A 106 8.74 15.76 -19.78
CA ILE A 106 7.29 15.98 -19.66
C ILE A 106 6.60 14.74 -19.07
N LEU A 107 7.01 13.56 -19.52
CA LEU A 107 6.48 12.29 -19.03
C LEU A 107 6.75 12.10 -17.54
N GLU A 108 7.93 12.47 -17.06
CA GLU A 108 8.28 12.42 -15.64
C GLU A 108 7.32 13.25 -14.79
N ILE A 109 7.06 14.49 -15.21
CA ILE A 109 6.14 15.41 -14.52
C ILE A 109 4.74 14.79 -14.44
N ARG A 110 4.26 14.21 -15.55
CA ARG A 110 2.94 13.57 -15.59
C ARG A 110 2.88 12.30 -14.72
N LEU A 111 3.94 11.48 -14.73
CA LEU A 111 4.04 10.32 -13.84
C LEU A 111 4.03 10.73 -12.37
N GLN A 112 4.74 11.80 -12.02
CA GLN A 112 4.74 12.33 -10.66
C GLN A 112 3.35 12.82 -10.24
N GLN A 113 2.61 13.49 -11.14
CA GLN A 113 1.23 13.91 -10.90
C GLN A 113 0.30 12.70 -10.68
N CYS A 114 0.39 11.68 -11.53
CA CYS A 114 -0.41 10.45 -11.39
C CYS A 114 -0.09 9.73 -10.08
N LEU A 115 1.19 9.57 -9.74
CA LEU A 115 1.58 8.95 -8.47
C LEU A 115 1.09 9.75 -7.28
N ARG A 116 1.13 11.08 -7.33
CA ARG A 116 0.60 11.95 -6.28
C ARG A 116 -0.91 11.75 -6.11
N SER A 117 -1.69 11.69 -7.19
CA SER A 117 -3.14 11.50 -7.11
C SER A 117 -3.51 10.14 -6.51
N VAL A 118 -2.71 9.09 -6.76
CA VAL A 118 -2.93 7.77 -6.13
C VAL A 118 -2.94 7.89 -4.60
N PHE A 119 -1.96 8.56 -4.01
CA PHE A 119 -1.87 8.67 -2.55
C PHE A 119 -2.86 9.68 -1.96
N HIS A 120 -3.06 10.81 -2.63
CA HIS A 120 -3.80 11.94 -2.06
C HIS A 120 -5.28 12.01 -2.47
N ASP A 121 -5.66 11.44 -3.62
CA ASP A 121 -7.02 11.52 -4.13
C ASP A 121 -7.69 10.14 -4.04
N SER A 122 -7.04 9.08 -4.56
CA SER A 122 -7.64 7.74 -4.62
C SER A 122 -7.58 6.97 -3.29
N LEU A 123 -6.43 6.99 -2.60
CA LEU A 123 -6.19 6.14 -1.42
C LEU A 123 -6.16 6.87 -0.08
N LEU A 124 -6.06 8.21 -0.10
CA LEU A 124 -6.04 9.07 1.09
C LEU A 124 -5.05 8.58 2.17
N THR A 125 -3.84 8.20 1.76
CA THR A 125 -2.82 7.61 2.64
C THR A 125 -1.47 8.29 2.47
N ASP A 126 -0.68 8.32 3.55
CA ASP A 126 0.70 8.83 3.49
C ASP A 126 1.59 7.87 2.65
N PRO A 127 2.24 8.34 1.58
CA PRO A 127 3.16 7.53 0.77
C PRO A 127 4.34 6.96 1.57
N LYS A 128 4.73 7.60 2.68
CA LYS A 128 5.88 7.15 3.51
C LYS A 128 5.51 6.02 4.47
N ALA A 129 4.24 5.88 4.79
CA ALA A 129 3.74 4.93 5.76
C ALA A 129 3.59 3.52 5.19
N ARG A 130 3.53 3.38 3.86
CA ARG A 130 3.19 2.12 3.18
C ARG A 130 4.26 1.69 2.17
N LYS A 131 4.34 0.37 1.96
CA LYS A 131 5.10 -0.20 0.85
C LYS A 131 4.24 -0.17 -0.42
N VAL A 132 4.88 -0.05 -1.58
CA VAL A 132 4.22 -0.03 -2.89
C VAL A 132 4.56 -1.31 -3.66
N ILE A 133 3.57 -1.89 -4.31
CA ILE A 133 3.71 -2.92 -5.33
C ILE A 133 3.35 -2.28 -6.67
N ILE A 134 4.25 -2.38 -7.65
CA ILE A 134 3.97 -2.06 -9.04
C ILE A 134 3.71 -3.36 -9.78
N VAL A 135 2.55 -3.48 -10.42
CA VAL A 135 2.26 -4.56 -11.35
C VAL A 135 2.96 -4.25 -12.67
N GLU A 136 3.85 -5.14 -13.09
CA GLU A 136 4.57 -5.03 -14.34
C GLU A 136 3.87 -5.86 -15.42
N GLY A 137 3.34 -5.19 -16.45
CA GLY A 137 2.92 -5.85 -17.68
C GLY A 137 4.13 -6.22 -18.56
N PRO A 138 4.07 -7.27 -19.39
CA PRO A 138 5.17 -7.65 -20.30
C PRO A 138 5.62 -6.53 -21.24
N LEU A 139 4.71 -5.61 -21.55
CA LEU A 139 4.94 -4.47 -22.45
C LEU A 139 5.26 -3.16 -21.71
N LEU A 140 5.40 -3.18 -20.39
CA LEU A 140 5.76 -1.98 -19.62
C LEU A 140 7.22 -1.60 -19.91
N PRO A 141 7.49 -0.50 -20.62
CA PRO A 141 8.85 -0.19 -21.05
C PRO A 141 9.78 0.05 -19.86
N ILE A 142 11.00 -0.49 -19.90
CA ILE A 142 11.97 -0.44 -18.79
C ILE A 142 12.18 0.98 -18.26
N TYR A 143 12.28 1.97 -19.15
CA TYR A 143 12.49 3.36 -18.75
C TYR A 143 11.35 3.94 -17.91
N ILE A 144 10.10 3.52 -18.16
CA ILE A 144 8.95 3.92 -17.34
C ILE A 144 9.12 3.39 -15.93
N LYS A 145 9.55 2.13 -15.81
CA LYS A 145 9.79 1.47 -14.51
C LYS A 145 10.88 2.19 -13.72
N GLU A 146 11.98 2.54 -14.39
CA GLU A 146 13.08 3.29 -13.79
C GLU A 146 12.64 4.68 -13.34
N MET A 147 11.88 5.41 -14.17
CA MET A 147 11.34 6.73 -13.81
C MET A 147 10.38 6.63 -12.62
N MET A 148 9.42 5.70 -12.65
CA MET A 148 8.49 5.49 -11.53
C MET A 148 9.22 5.14 -10.24
N ALA A 149 10.17 4.20 -10.29
CA ALA A 149 10.96 3.81 -9.13
C ALA A 149 11.71 5.02 -8.55
N ARG A 150 12.38 5.80 -9.41
CA ARG A 150 13.09 7.02 -8.99
C ARG A 150 12.15 8.02 -8.32
N ILE A 151 11.01 8.34 -8.94
CA ILE A 151 10.01 9.27 -8.38
C ILE A 151 9.52 8.77 -7.00
N LEU A 152 9.26 7.47 -6.86
CA LEU A 152 8.80 6.89 -5.60
C LEU A 152 9.87 6.97 -4.50
N PHE A 153 11.14 6.70 -4.84
CA PHE A 153 12.24 6.80 -3.88
C PHE A 153 12.52 8.25 -3.46
N GLU A 154 12.50 9.20 -4.40
CA GLU A 154 12.64 10.64 -4.09
C GLU A 154 11.54 11.13 -3.15
N ASN A 155 10.31 10.62 -3.31
CA ASN A 155 9.17 10.93 -2.45
C ASN A 155 9.10 10.06 -1.17
N GLN A 156 10.20 9.38 -0.82
CA GLN A 156 10.39 8.61 0.42
C GLN A 156 9.46 7.39 0.59
N VAL A 157 9.02 6.78 -0.51
CA VAL A 157 8.32 5.50 -0.45
C VAL A 157 9.30 4.40 -0.05
N ARG A 158 9.01 3.72 1.05
CA ARG A 158 9.97 2.86 1.77
C ARG A 158 10.38 1.59 1.03
N PHE A 159 9.60 1.13 0.04
CA PHE A 159 9.87 -0.10 -0.70
C PHE A 159 8.99 -0.21 -1.95
N VAL A 160 9.56 -0.59 -3.09
CA VAL A 160 8.84 -0.90 -4.34
C VAL A 160 9.07 -2.37 -4.70
N THR A 161 8.01 -3.14 -4.89
CA THR A 161 8.07 -4.53 -5.40
C THR A 161 7.43 -4.59 -6.77
N ALA A 162 8.15 -5.14 -7.74
CA ALA A 162 7.66 -5.42 -9.08
C ALA A 162 7.09 -6.83 -9.18
N CYS A 163 5.87 -6.99 -9.71
CA CYS A 163 5.26 -8.29 -9.94
C CYS A 163 4.88 -8.44 -11.42
N THR A 164 5.37 -9.47 -12.10
CA THR A 164 4.98 -9.75 -13.49
C THR A 164 3.60 -10.41 -13.53
N GLU A 165 2.72 -9.91 -14.40
CA GLU A 165 1.45 -10.59 -14.67
C GLU A 165 1.73 -11.92 -15.39
N LYS A 166 1.31 -13.04 -14.78
CA LYS A 166 1.38 -14.35 -15.44
C LYS A 166 0.17 -14.49 -16.34
N GLU A 167 0.40 -14.49 -17.64
CA GLU A 167 -0.62 -14.81 -18.64
C GLU A 167 -1.19 -16.20 -18.34
N THR A 168 -2.42 -16.23 -17.86
CA THR A 168 -3.15 -17.46 -17.57
C THR A 168 -3.73 -17.93 -18.90
N ASN A 169 -2.98 -18.78 -19.61
CA ASN A 169 -3.48 -19.46 -20.80
C ASN A 169 -4.49 -20.53 -20.35
N ASP A 170 -5.74 -20.12 -20.13
CA ASP A 170 -6.87 -21.04 -20.11
C ASP A 170 -7.18 -21.42 -21.56
N ILE A 171 -6.57 -22.51 -22.01
CA ILE A 171 -6.94 -23.20 -23.25
C ILE A 171 -8.13 -24.12 -22.90
N PRO A 172 -9.25 -24.06 -23.65
CA PRO A 172 -10.42 -24.91 -23.41
C PRO A 172 -10.15 -26.40 -23.59
#